data_AF-A0A820NWJ1-F1
#
_entry.id   AF-A0A820NWJ1-F1
#
_cell.length_a   1.000
_cell.length_b   1.000
_cell.length_c   1.000
_cell.angle_alpha   90.00
_cell.angle_beta   90.00
_cell.angle_gamma   90.00
#
_symmetry.space_group_name_H-M   'P 1'
#
loop_
_entity.id
_entity.type
_entity.pdbx_description
1 polymer ?
#
loop_
_entity_poly.entity_id
_entity_poly.type
_entity_poly.pdbx_seq_one_letter_code
_entity_poly.pdbx_strand_id
1 'polypeptide(L)'
;KVIMVTGDHPITAKAIARAVGIISEESETVEDISQRLGVPVEVVNPRDARACVVHGGDLKEMSPEQLDNLLRNHTEIVFARTSPQQKLIIVEGCQRQGAIVAVTGDGVNDSPALKKADIGVAMGIAGSDVSKQAADMILLDDNFASIVTGVEEGRLIFDNLKKSIAYTLTSNIPEITPFLMYLLTDTP
;
A
#
# COMPACT_ATOMS: atom_id res chain seq x y z
N LYS A 1 -3.10 -5.80 -1.59
CA LYS A 1 -2.08 -5.83 -2.66
C LYS A 1 -0.75 -5.44 -2.03
N VAL A 2 0.32 -6.19 -2.28
CA VAL A 2 1.67 -5.89 -1.75
C VAL A 2 2.57 -5.57 -2.94
N ILE A 3 3.34 -4.50 -2.83
CA ILE A 3 4.26 -4.02 -3.89
C ILE A 3 5.64 -3.85 -3.24
N MET A 4 6.67 -4.44 -3.85
CA MET A 4 8.05 -4.23 -3.40
C MET A 4 8.62 -2.97 -4.06
N VAL A 5 9.27 -2.11 -3.27
CA VAL A 5 9.97 -0.92 -3.76
C VAL A 5 11.38 -0.85 -3.14
N THR A 6 12.39 -1.23 -3.91
CA THR A 6 13.78 -1.32 -3.41
C THR A 6 14.77 -0.57 -4.31
N GLY A 7 15.89 -0.15 -3.70
CA GLY A 7 17.08 0.35 -4.41
C GLY A 7 18.01 -0.77 -4.91
N ASP A 8 17.72 -2.02 -4.57
CA ASP A 8 18.54 -3.18 -4.93
C ASP A 8 18.47 -3.54 -6.42
N HIS A 9 19.41 -4.36 -6.86
CA HIS A 9 19.45 -4.88 -8.22
C HIS A 9 18.21 -5.74 -8.54
N PRO A 10 17.63 -5.65 -9.76
CA PRO A 10 16.39 -6.37 -10.13
C PRO A 10 16.42 -7.88 -9.89
N ILE A 11 17.56 -8.52 -10.12
CA ILE A 11 17.72 -9.97 -9.92
C ILE A 11 17.51 -10.34 -8.44
N THR A 12 18.16 -9.61 -7.53
CA THR A 12 18.02 -9.81 -6.08
C THR A 12 16.61 -9.48 -5.63
N ALA A 13 16.05 -8.36 -6.09
CA ALA A 13 14.70 -7.95 -5.75
C ALA A 13 13.65 -9.00 -6.18
N LYS A 14 13.74 -9.52 -7.41
CA LYS A 14 12.87 -10.58 -7.93
C LYS A 14 12.98 -11.87 -7.11
N ALA A 15 14.20 -12.27 -6.75
CA ALA A 15 14.43 -13.48 -5.96
C ALA A 15 13.83 -13.36 -4.55
N ILE A 16 14.06 -12.24 -3.85
CA ILE A 16 13.47 -11.99 -2.53
C ILE A 16 11.96 -11.86 -2.62
N ALA A 17 11.43 -11.19 -3.64
CA ALA A 17 9.99 -11.05 -3.86
C ALA A 17 9.29 -12.41 -4.01
N ARG A 18 9.93 -13.38 -4.68
CA ARG A 18 9.43 -14.78 -4.72
C ARG A 18 9.52 -15.44 -3.34
N ALA A 19 10.66 -15.32 -2.66
CA ALA A 19 10.87 -15.94 -1.35
C ALA A 19 9.88 -15.48 -0.27
N VAL A 20 9.45 -14.21 -0.32
CA VAL A 20 8.48 -13.64 0.64
C VAL A 20 7.03 -13.63 0.13
N GLY A 21 6.76 -14.21 -1.05
CA GLY A 21 5.41 -14.36 -1.60
C GLY A 21 4.79 -13.11 -2.20
N ILE A 22 5.58 -12.10 -2.57
CA ILE A 22 5.10 -10.94 -3.35
C ILE A 22 4.88 -11.34 -4.82
N ILE A 23 5.77 -12.16 -5.36
CA ILE A 23 5.57 -12.86 -6.63
C ILE A 23 5.25 -14.32 -6.31
N SER A 24 4.10 -14.79 -6.77
CA SER A 24 3.68 -16.18 -6.57
C SER A 24 4.57 -17.14 -7.38
N GLU A 25 4.78 -18.37 -6.91
CA GLU A 25 5.68 -19.32 -7.59
C GLU A 25 5.28 -19.59 -9.05
N GLU A 26 3.98 -19.66 -9.29
CA GLU A 26 3.32 -19.88 -10.58
C GLU A 26 3.18 -18.62 -11.45
N SER A 27 3.48 -17.44 -10.92
CA SER A 27 3.40 -16.19 -11.67
C SER A 27 4.65 -16.00 -12.53
N GLU A 28 4.43 -15.66 -13.79
CA GLU A 28 5.48 -15.34 -14.76
C GLU A 28 5.56 -13.83 -15.01
N THR A 29 6.78 -13.32 -15.20
CA THR A 29 7.02 -11.98 -15.75
C THR A 29 7.08 -12.01 -17.28
N VAL A 30 7.03 -10.85 -17.93
CA VAL A 30 7.14 -10.75 -19.40
C VAL A 30 8.45 -11.38 -19.88
N GLU A 31 9.53 -11.22 -19.10
CA GLU A 31 10.83 -11.83 -19.37
C GLU A 31 10.81 -13.36 -19.20
N ASP A 32 10.06 -13.88 -18.20
CA ASP A 32 9.92 -15.32 -17.99
C ASP A 32 9.15 -15.96 -19.17
N ILE A 33 8.07 -15.32 -19.61
CA ILE A 33 7.27 -15.78 -20.77
C ILE A 33 8.12 -15.74 -22.05
N SER A 34 8.88 -14.65 -22.25
CA SER A 34 9.81 -14.50 -23.37
C SER A 34 10.83 -15.64 -23.42
N GLN A 35 11.46 -15.96 -22.29
CA GLN A 35 12.43 -17.06 -22.20
C GLN A 35 11.78 -18.42 -22.43
N ARG A 36 10.60 -18.67 -21.84
CA ARG A 36 9.86 -19.94 -21.99
C ARG A 36 9.43 -20.20 -23.43
N LEU A 37 8.98 -19.16 -24.13
CA LEU A 37 8.50 -19.26 -25.52
C LEU A 37 9.62 -19.08 -26.56
N GLY A 38 10.81 -18.61 -26.15
CA GLY A 38 11.92 -18.31 -27.05
C GLY A 38 11.63 -17.14 -28.01
N VAL A 39 10.73 -16.21 -27.64
CA VAL A 39 10.35 -15.04 -28.45
C VAL A 39 10.91 -13.76 -27.82
N PRO A 40 11.20 -12.70 -28.61
CA PRO A 40 11.60 -11.41 -28.05
C PRO A 40 10.55 -10.84 -27.10
N VAL A 41 10.98 -10.16 -26.03
CA VAL A 41 10.12 -9.55 -24.99
C VAL A 41 9.06 -8.62 -25.61
N GLU A 42 9.40 -7.92 -26.69
CA GLU A 42 8.53 -7.00 -27.43
C GLU A 42 7.29 -7.67 -28.04
N VAL A 43 7.36 -8.98 -28.30
CA VAL A 43 6.27 -9.76 -28.91
C VAL A 43 5.34 -10.34 -27.83
N VAL A 44 5.81 -10.41 -26.58
CA VAL A 44 5.01 -10.92 -25.46
C VAL A 44 3.97 -9.87 -25.08
N ASN A 45 2.70 -10.27 -25.05
CA ASN A 45 1.65 -9.40 -24.57
C ASN A 45 1.83 -9.17 -23.05
N PRO A 46 2.04 -7.92 -22.60
CA PRO A 46 2.26 -7.64 -21.17
C PRO A 46 1.08 -8.07 -20.29
N ARG A 47 -0.13 -8.17 -20.84
CA ARG A 47 -1.32 -8.61 -20.10
C ARG A 47 -1.32 -10.09 -19.73
N ASP A 48 -0.49 -10.89 -20.40
CA ASP A 48 -0.38 -12.32 -20.09
C ASP A 48 0.51 -12.54 -18.85
N ALA A 49 1.34 -11.55 -18.48
CA ALA A 49 2.20 -11.58 -17.31
C ALA A 49 1.48 -11.02 -16.07
N ARG A 50 1.22 -11.88 -15.09
CA ARG A 50 0.63 -11.47 -13.81
C ARG A 50 1.59 -10.67 -12.93
N ALA A 51 2.88 -10.98 -13.03
CA ALA A 51 3.95 -10.31 -12.31
C ALA A 51 4.76 -9.38 -13.23
N CYS A 52 5.25 -8.27 -12.70
CA CYS A 52 6.19 -7.42 -13.41
C CYS A 52 7.32 -6.91 -12.51
N VAL A 53 8.51 -6.81 -13.08
CA VAL A 53 9.68 -6.22 -12.43
C VAL A 53 10.06 -4.98 -13.23
N VAL A 54 10.01 -3.82 -12.58
CA VAL A 54 10.26 -2.53 -13.21
C VAL A 54 11.57 -1.98 -12.69
N HIS A 55 12.50 -1.69 -13.60
CA HIS A 55 13.76 -1.05 -13.25
C HIS A 55 13.56 0.46 -13.06
N GLY A 56 14.27 1.06 -12.11
CA GLY A 56 14.20 2.50 -11.84
C GLY A 56 14.59 3.37 -13.04
N GLY A 57 15.43 2.86 -13.95
CA GLY A 57 15.72 3.53 -15.23
C GLY A 57 14.47 3.72 -16.08
N ASP A 58 13.71 2.64 -16.28
CA ASP A 58 12.50 2.64 -17.10
C ASP A 58 11.39 3.48 -16.45
N LEU A 59 11.27 3.38 -15.12
CA LEU A 59 10.30 4.16 -14.34
C LEU A 59 10.51 5.68 -14.50
N LYS A 60 11.74 6.13 -14.74
CA LYS A 60 12.05 7.55 -14.97
C LYS A 60 11.48 8.05 -16.30
N GLU A 61 11.38 7.17 -17.29
CA GLU A 61 10.88 7.49 -18.63
C GLU A 61 9.37 7.31 -18.75
N MET A 62 8.74 6.64 -17.78
CA MET A 62 7.30 6.44 -17.73
C MET A 62 6.54 7.74 -17.41
N SER A 63 5.46 7.99 -18.15
CA SER A 63 4.46 9.00 -17.77
C SER A 63 3.62 8.52 -16.58
N PRO A 64 2.99 9.44 -15.83
CA PRO A 64 2.06 9.07 -14.75
C PRO A 64 0.96 8.11 -15.20
N GLU A 65 0.43 8.27 -16.41
CA GLU A 65 -0.62 7.41 -16.97
C GLU A 65 -0.10 6.00 -17.28
N GLN A 66 1.15 5.89 -17.75
CA GLN A 66 1.79 4.58 -17.97
C GLN A 66 2.00 3.84 -16.65
N LEU A 67 2.48 4.55 -15.61
CA LEU A 67 2.61 4.00 -14.27
C LEU A 67 1.24 3.56 -13.71
N ASP A 68 0.21 4.38 -13.85
CA ASP A 68 -1.14 4.05 -13.37
C ASP A 68 -1.71 2.82 -14.11
N ASN A 69 -1.45 2.68 -15.41
CA ASN A 69 -1.83 1.50 -16.19
C ASN A 69 -1.06 0.25 -15.75
N LEU A 70 0.24 0.37 -15.49
CA LEU A 70 1.06 -0.73 -14.97
C LEU A 70 0.54 -1.21 -13.61
N LEU A 71 0.28 -0.26 -12.70
CA LEU A 71 -0.26 -0.55 -11.39
C LEU A 71 -1.67 -1.16 -11.43
N ARG A 72 -2.49 -0.86 -12.44
CA ARG A 72 -3.81 -1.47 -12.62
C ARG A 72 -3.75 -2.89 -13.21
N ASN A 73 -2.87 -3.11 -14.19
CA ASN A 73 -2.86 -4.34 -14.98
C ASN A 73 -2.09 -5.49 -14.32
N HIS A 74 -1.10 -5.20 -13.47
CA HIS A 74 -0.32 -6.23 -12.79
C HIS A 74 -0.69 -6.33 -11.32
N THR A 75 -0.91 -7.54 -10.81
CA THR A 75 -1.23 -7.76 -9.40
C THR A 75 0.01 -7.85 -8.53
N GLU A 76 1.11 -8.35 -9.09
CA GLU A 76 2.37 -8.64 -8.39
C GLU A 76 3.47 -7.75 -8.98
N ILE A 77 3.94 -6.78 -8.22
CA ILE A 77 4.80 -5.72 -8.76
C ILE A 77 6.03 -5.55 -7.89
N VAL A 78 7.18 -5.50 -8.55
CA VAL A 78 8.47 -5.21 -7.94
C VAL A 78 9.12 -4.04 -8.66
N PHE A 79 9.30 -2.92 -7.96
CA PHE A 79 10.14 -1.82 -8.43
C PHE A 79 11.53 -1.98 -7.85
N ALA A 80 12.52 -2.15 -8.72
CA ALA A 80 13.92 -2.36 -8.35
C ALA A 80 14.80 -1.20 -8.80
N ARG A 81 15.94 -1.01 -8.15
CA ARG A 81 16.91 0.05 -8.44
C ARG A 81 16.32 1.46 -8.40
N THR A 82 15.35 1.68 -7.51
CA THR A 82 14.61 2.95 -7.39
C THR A 82 15.35 4.00 -6.57
N SER A 83 15.19 5.27 -6.95
CA SER A 83 15.62 6.41 -6.14
C SER A 83 14.59 6.78 -5.06
N PRO A 84 14.97 7.52 -3.99
CA PRO A 84 14.02 8.00 -2.97
C PRO A 84 12.83 8.76 -3.57
N GLN A 85 13.07 9.58 -4.60
CA GLN A 85 12.01 10.33 -5.30
C GLN A 85 11.09 9.40 -6.08
N GLN A 86 11.62 8.32 -6.66
CA GLN A 86 10.80 7.33 -7.35
C GLN A 86 9.91 6.54 -6.39
N LYS A 87 10.39 6.24 -5.18
CA LYS A 87 9.55 5.63 -4.13
C LYS A 87 8.32 6.50 -3.84
N LEU A 88 8.52 7.81 -3.72
CA LEU A 88 7.44 8.78 -3.54
C LEU A 88 6.45 8.77 -4.72
N ILE A 89 6.95 8.78 -5.97
CA ILE A 89 6.11 8.74 -7.18
C ILE A 89 5.25 7.46 -7.23
N ILE A 90 5.81 6.32 -6.81
CA ILE A 90 5.07 5.05 -6.76
C ILE A 90 3.94 5.11 -5.73
N VAL A 91 4.20 5.67 -4.54
CA VAL A 91 3.16 5.88 -3.51
C VAL A 91 2.06 6.79 -4.05
N GLU A 92 2.41 7.91 -4.68
CA GLU A 92 1.45 8.82 -5.30
C GLU A 92 0.64 8.15 -6.41
N GLY A 93 1.27 7.30 -7.24
CA GLY A 93 0.57 6.53 -8.28
C GLY A 93 -0.43 5.51 -7.71
N CYS A 94 -0.13 4.92 -6.56
CA CYS A 94 -1.07 4.07 -5.85
C CYS A 94 -2.23 4.90 -5.25
N GLN A 95 -1.93 6.04 -4.63
CA GLN A 95 -2.94 6.94 -4.06
C GLN A 95 -3.86 7.55 -5.12
N ARG A 96 -3.35 7.89 -6.32
CA ARG A 96 -4.16 8.38 -7.45
C ARG A 96 -5.23 7.40 -7.90
N GLN A 97 -5.08 6.12 -7.60
CA GLN A 97 -6.10 5.10 -7.87
C GLN A 97 -7.19 5.02 -6.80
N GLY A 98 -7.16 5.91 -5.80
CA GLY A 98 -8.10 5.92 -4.67
C GLY A 98 -7.80 4.82 -3.64
N ALA A 99 -6.61 4.22 -3.67
CA ALA A 99 -6.19 3.25 -2.67
C ALA A 99 -5.60 3.95 -1.44
N ILE A 100 -5.85 3.38 -0.26
CA ILE A 100 -5.14 3.73 0.97
C ILE A 100 -3.81 2.97 0.97
N VAL A 101 -2.70 3.69 1.08
CA VAL A 101 -1.35 3.15 0.93
C VAL A 101 -0.61 3.17 2.25
N ALA A 102 -0.20 1.99 2.69
CA ALA A 102 0.76 1.82 3.78
C ALA A 102 2.17 1.63 3.19
N VAL A 103 3.17 2.30 3.77
CA VAL A 103 4.58 2.14 3.38
C VAL A 103 5.37 1.64 4.58
N THR A 104 6.17 0.61 4.39
CA THR A 104 7.10 0.09 5.41
C THR A 104 8.53 0.35 4.96
N GLY A 105 9.37 0.91 5.84
CA GLY A 105 10.76 1.18 5.50
C GLY A 105 11.64 1.42 6.73
N ASP A 106 12.95 1.31 6.54
CA ASP A 106 13.97 1.43 7.58
C ASP A 106 15.04 2.47 7.21
N GLY A 107 15.19 2.79 5.93
CA GLY A 107 16.20 3.71 5.44
C GLY A 107 15.79 5.18 5.45
N VAL A 108 16.80 6.07 5.51
CA VAL A 108 16.66 7.50 5.16
C VAL A 108 16.07 7.71 3.76
N ASN A 109 16.29 6.75 2.87
CA ASN A 109 15.76 6.75 1.51
C ASN A 109 14.24 6.57 1.46
N ASP A 110 13.64 6.01 2.52
CA ASP A 110 12.20 5.74 2.60
C ASP A 110 11.43 6.90 3.22
N SER A 111 12.12 7.83 3.90
CA SER A 111 11.48 8.95 4.61
C SER A 111 10.49 9.75 3.76
N PRO A 112 10.76 10.11 2.48
CA PRO A 112 9.78 10.81 1.65
C PRO A 112 8.52 9.97 1.38
N ALA A 113 8.69 8.67 1.13
CA ALA A 113 7.60 7.75 0.85
C ALA A 113 6.78 7.45 2.12
N LEU A 114 7.44 7.23 3.26
CA LEU A 114 6.84 7.07 4.58
C LEU A 114 5.97 8.29 4.93
N LYS A 115 6.48 9.50 4.70
CA LYS A 115 5.76 10.73 5.03
C LYS A 115 4.55 10.99 4.14
N LYS A 116 4.58 10.51 2.88
CA LYS A 116 3.50 10.70 1.92
C LYS A 116 2.41 9.64 2.01
N ALA A 117 2.76 8.44 2.48
CA ALA A 117 1.82 7.34 2.69
C ALA A 117 0.66 7.76 3.61
N ASP A 118 -0.48 7.09 3.47
CA ASP A 118 -1.60 7.28 4.39
C ASP A 118 -1.27 6.74 5.79
N ILE A 119 -0.36 5.76 5.84
CA ILE A 119 0.30 5.31 7.06
C ILE A 119 1.74 4.89 6.76
N GLY A 120 2.71 5.58 7.36
CA GLY A 120 4.12 5.20 7.36
C GLY A 120 4.45 4.29 8.55
N VAL A 121 5.13 3.16 8.29
CA VAL A 121 5.57 2.19 9.30
C VAL A 121 7.09 2.07 9.26
N ALA A 122 7.76 2.42 10.36
CA ALA A 122 9.21 2.32 10.49
C ALA A 122 9.65 1.16 11.41
N MET A 123 10.84 0.64 11.15
CA MET A 123 11.50 -0.35 11.99
C MET A 123 12.14 0.32 13.22
N GLY A 124 11.96 -0.27 14.41
CA GLY A 124 12.42 0.28 15.68
C GLY A 124 13.92 0.07 15.94
N ILE A 125 14.47 -1.06 15.52
CA ILE A 125 15.87 -1.41 15.73
C ILE A 125 16.69 -1.10 14.48
N ALA A 126 16.32 -1.68 13.33
CA ALA A 126 17.01 -1.48 12.04
C ALA A 126 16.77 -0.09 11.43
N GLY A 127 15.68 0.59 11.80
CA GLY A 127 15.30 1.86 11.21
C GLY A 127 16.23 3.02 11.62
N SER A 128 16.57 3.85 10.65
CA SER A 128 17.24 5.13 10.86
C SER A 128 16.35 6.13 11.62
N ASP A 129 16.95 7.06 12.37
CA ASP A 129 16.19 8.06 13.12
C ASP A 129 15.28 8.90 12.21
N VAL A 130 15.73 9.19 10.98
CA VAL A 130 14.95 9.93 9.99
C VAL A 130 13.74 9.12 9.51
N SER A 131 13.87 7.80 9.34
CA SER A 131 12.73 6.94 8.99
C SER A 131 11.69 6.90 10.12
N LYS A 132 12.14 6.77 11.39
CA LYS A 132 11.28 6.75 12.57
C LYS A 132 10.53 8.05 12.78
N GLN A 133 11.18 9.20 12.53
CA GLN A 133 10.54 10.52 12.61
C GLN A 133 9.55 10.79 11.47
N ALA A 134 9.76 10.17 10.31
CA ALA A 134 8.89 10.34 9.16
C ALA A 134 7.62 9.46 9.24
N ALA A 135 7.70 8.33 9.93
CA ALA A 135 6.62 7.36 10.06
C ALA A 135 5.58 7.73 11.13
N ASP A 136 4.36 7.20 10.97
CA ASP A 136 3.25 7.36 11.91
C ASP A 136 3.20 6.23 12.95
N MET A 137 3.81 5.08 12.62
CA MET A 137 3.90 3.88 13.47
C MET A 137 5.33 3.35 13.47
N ILE A 138 5.79 2.87 14.63
CA ILE A 138 7.13 2.29 14.80
C ILE A 138 6.99 0.87 15.38
N LEU A 139 7.60 -0.10 14.71
CA LEU A 139 7.68 -1.49 15.17
C LEU A 139 8.89 -1.67 16.09
N LEU A 140 8.69 -1.58 17.40
CA LEU A 140 9.79 -1.58 18.37
C LEU A 140 10.64 -2.87 18.37
N ASP A 141 10.07 -3.99 17.92
CA ASP A 141 10.68 -5.32 17.90
C ASP A 141 11.11 -5.78 16.50
N ASP A 142 10.98 -4.91 15.49
CA ASP A 142 11.24 -5.21 14.08
C ASP A 142 10.45 -6.41 13.53
N ASN A 143 9.33 -6.74 14.15
CA ASN A 143 8.51 -7.87 13.72
C ASN A 143 7.44 -7.45 12.71
N PHE A 144 7.64 -7.80 11.44
CA PHE A 144 6.67 -7.55 10.38
C PHE A 144 5.29 -8.18 10.62
N ALA A 145 5.19 -9.24 11.43
CA ALA A 145 3.89 -9.84 11.79
C ALA A 145 2.97 -8.85 12.50
N SER A 146 3.51 -7.85 13.19
CA SER A 146 2.76 -6.78 13.84
C SER A 146 1.91 -5.95 12.86
N ILE A 147 2.26 -5.92 11.57
CA ILE A 147 1.43 -5.27 10.54
C ILE A 147 0.14 -6.06 10.31
N VAL A 148 0.20 -7.39 10.32
CA VAL A 148 -0.98 -8.24 10.18
C VAL A 148 -1.94 -7.99 11.34
N THR A 149 -1.41 -8.01 12.57
CA THR A 149 -2.17 -7.67 13.78
C THR A 149 -2.74 -6.24 13.71
N GLY A 150 -1.94 -5.28 13.26
CA GLY A 150 -2.37 -3.88 13.12
C GLY A 150 -3.54 -3.71 12.14
N VAL A 151 -3.54 -4.46 11.02
CA VAL A 151 -4.65 -4.44 10.06
C VAL A 151 -5.91 -5.10 10.65
N GLU A 152 -5.77 -6.19 11.40
CA GLU A 152 -6.89 -6.86 12.08
C GLU A 152 -7.54 -5.92 13.11
N GLU A 153 -6.73 -5.35 14.00
CA GLU A 153 -7.19 -4.42 15.04
C GLU A 153 -7.79 -3.14 14.44
N GLY A 154 -7.17 -2.60 13.38
CA GLY A 154 -7.68 -1.44 12.67
C GLY A 154 -9.08 -1.66 12.06
N ARG A 155 -9.37 -2.87 11.57
CA ARG A 155 -10.70 -3.22 11.06
C ARG A 155 -11.69 -3.41 12.20
N LEU A 156 -11.27 -4.07 13.28
CA LEU A 156 -12.09 -4.32 14.46
C LEU A 156 -12.55 -3.02 15.12
N ILE A 157 -11.63 -2.06 15.30
CA ILE A 157 -11.97 -0.77 15.91
C ILE A 157 -12.91 0.05 15.01
N PHE A 158 -12.75 0.00 13.69
CA PHE A 158 -13.63 0.70 12.76
C PHE A 158 -15.09 0.22 12.86
N ASP A 159 -15.30 -1.10 12.94
CA ASP A 159 -16.65 -1.64 13.13
C ASP A 159 -17.22 -1.32 14.52
N ASN A 160 -16.37 -1.30 15.56
CA ASN A 160 -16.79 -0.90 16.90
C ASN A 160 -17.13 0.59 16.98
N LEU A 161 -16.43 1.45 16.25
CA LEU A 161 -16.76 2.88 16.14
C LEU A 161 -18.12 3.08 15.49
N LYS A 162 -18.46 2.35 14.42
CA LYS A 162 -19.79 2.41 13.82
C LYS A 162 -20.89 2.04 14.82
N LYS A 163 -20.69 0.98 15.60
CA LYS A 163 -21.63 0.55 16.65
C LYS A 163 -21.79 1.63 17.73
N SER A 164 -20.68 2.21 18.19
CA SER A 164 -20.68 3.26 19.20
C SER A 164 -21.37 4.55 18.72
N ILE A 165 -21.11 4.95 17.47
CA ILE A 165 -21.77 6.10 16.83
C ILE A 165 -23.27 5.82 16.68
N ALA A 166 -23.66 4.65 16.17
CA ALA A 166 -25.06 4.29 16.01
C ALA A 166 -25.80 4.29 17.36
N TYR A 167 -25.17 3.77 18.41
CA TYR A 167 -25.72 3.78 19.77
C TYR A 167 -25.95 5.22 20.26
N THR A 168 -24.94 6.09 20.15
CA THR A 168 -25.01 7.50 20.57
C THR A 168 -26.04 8.29 19.75
N LEU A 169 -26.11 8.08 18.44
CA LEU A 169 -27.08 8.79 17.60
C LEU A 169 -28.51 8.32 17.83
N THR A 170 -28.71 7.07 18.25
CA THR A 170 -30.05 6.53 18.51
C THR A 170 -30.71 7.19 19.72
N SER A 171 -29.94 7.60 20.75
CA SER A 171 -30.52 8.29 21.93
C SER A 171 -31.01 9.70 21.61
N ASN A 172 -30.47 10.36 20.58
CA ASN A 172 -30.89 11.71 20.21
C ASN A 172 -32.36 11.77 19.77
N ILE A 173 -32.90 10.72 19.14
CA ILE A 173 -34.31 10.70 18.68
C ILE A 173 -35.29 10.79 19.86
N PRO A 174 -35.26 9.88 20.86
CA PRO A 174 -36.15 9.98 22.02
C PRO A 174 -35.84 11.18 22.92
N GLU A 175 -34.66 11.81 22.81
CA GLU A 175 -34.36 13.07 23.50
C GLU A 175 -35.04 14.27 22.83
N ILE A 176 -35.02 14.35 21.49
CA ILE A 176 -35.58 15.49 20.73
C ILE A 176 -37.10 15.37 20.56
N THR A 177 -37.62 14.16 20.38
CA THR A 177 -39.04 13.92 20.05
C THR A 177 -40.01 14.49 21.10
N PRO A 178 -39.77 14.39 22.42
CA PRO A 178 -40.65 14.97 23.43
C PRO A 178 -40.76 16.50 23.31
N PHE A 179 -39.66 17.20 23.06
CA PHE A 179 -39.67 18.65 22.86
C PHE A 179 -40.47 19.05 21.62
N LEU A 180 -40.31 18.30 20.51
CA LEU A 180 -41.09 18.52 19.30
C LEU A 180 -42.58 18.25 19.53
N MET A 181 -42.93 17.19 20.26
CA MET A 181 -44.33 16.85 20.59
C MET A 181 -44.96 17.91 21.49
N TYR A 182 -44.23 18.39 22.52
CA TYR A 182 -44.66 19.48 23.38
C TYR A 182 -45.02 20.73 22.55
N LEU A 183 -44.16 21.13 21.62
CA LEU A 183 -44.40 22.31 20.76
C LEU A 183 -45.59 22.13 19.80
N LEU A 184 -45.82 20.93 19.28
CA LEU A 184 -46.85 20.68 18.25
C LEU A 184 -48.24 20.40 18.84
N THR A 185 -48.31 19.78 20.01
CA THR A 185 -49.56 19.27 20.57
C THR A 185 -49.95 19.93 21.89
N ASP A 186 -49.09 20.80 22.44
CA ASP A 186 -49.28 21.47 23.74
C ASP A 186 -49.56 20.48 24.89
N THR A 187 -49.14 19.22 24.71
CA THR A 187 -49.19 18.20 25.75
C THR A 187 -47.97 18.35 26.66
N PRO A 188 -48.13 18.23 27.99
CA PRO A 188 -47.01 18.29 28.93
C PRO A 188 -45.95 17.23 28.66
#